data_AF-A0A0J1CL61-F1
#
_entry.id   AF-A0A0J1CL61-F1
#
_cell.length_a   1.000
_cell.length_b   1.000
_cell.length_c   1.000
_cell.angle_alpha   90.00
_cell.angle_beta   90.00
_cell.angle_gamma   90.00
#
_symmetry.space_group_name_H-M   'P 1'
#
loop_
_entity.id
_entity.type
_entity.pdbx_description
1 polymer ?
#
loop_
_entity_poly.entity_id
_entity_poly.type
_entity_poly.pdbx_seq_one_letter_code
_entity_poly.pdbx_strand_id
1 'polypeptide(L)'
;AAAAALGATLLYGIAASYTKRHLTGVDPLAVAAGTMTGATVVLLPFAVFWWPAAPISTQAWGSVIALGVACTGIAYMLFFRLIATTGPARTISVTFIIPIFGILWGALFLSEHVSPGMIKACATILVGTALATGVIKWLPGMGTRRRVSAK
;
A
#
# COMPACT_ATOMS: atom_id res chain seq x y z
N ALA A 1 -2.46 19.95 0.62
CA ALA A 1 -1.74 18.81 0.03
C ALA A 1 -0.62 18.28 0.94
N ALA A 2 0.43 19.07 1.25
CA ALA A 2 1.57 18.60 2.05
C ALA A 2 1.19 18.07 3.45
N ALA A 3 0.35 18.79 4.20
CA ALA A 3 -0.11 18.34 5.52
C ALA A 3 -0.89 17.02 5.47
N ALA A 4 -1.74 16.83 4.44
CA ALA A 4 -2.47 15.58 4.24
C ALA A 4 -1.52 14.42 3.89
N ALA A 5 -0.48 14.68 3.07
CA ALA A 5 0.53 13.68 2.76
C ALA A 5 1.35 13.27 4.00
N LEU A 6 1.78 14.23 4.82
CA LEU A 6 2.49 13.96 6.07
C LEU A 6 1.60 13.27 7.11
N GLY A 7 0.32 13.64 7.18
CA GLY A 7 -0.67 12.96 8.01
C GLY A 7 -0.85 11.51 7.58
N ALA A 8 -0.98 11.26 6.27
CA ALA A 8 -1.08 9.90 5.74
C ALA A 8 0.16 9.06 6.07
N THR A 9 1.38 9.59 5.89
CA THR A 9 2.61 8.84 6.21
C THR A 9 2.71 8.53 7.70
N LEU A 10 2.32 9.46 8.59
CA LEU A 10 2.25 9.22 10.03
C LEU A 10 1.26 8.09 10.35
N LEU A 11 0.04 8.15 9.79
CA LEU A 11 -1.00 7.13 9.99
C LEU A 11 -0.56 5.76 9.51
N TYR A 12 0.12 5.65 8.37
CA TYR A 12 0.70 4.40 7.89
C TYR A 12 1.75 3.85 8.87
N GLY A 13 2.61 4.71 9.43
CA GLY A 13 3.59 4.31 10.44
C GLY A 13 2.95 3.77 11.72
N ILE A 14 1.89 4.44 12.21
CA ILE A 14 1.10 4.01 13.37
C ILE A 14 0.42 2.67 13.06
N ALA A 15 -0.26 2.56 11.92
CA ALA A 15 -1.00 1.35 11.53
C ALA A 15 -0.07 0.13 11.39
N ALA A 16 1.11 0.30 10.79
CA ALA A 16 2.11 -0.77 10.68
C ALA A 16 2.62 -1.22 12.06
N SER A 17 2.91 -0.25 12.94
CA SER A 17 3.39 -0.51 14.30
C SER A 17 2.33 -1.21 15.16
N TYR A 18 1.07 -0.75 15.07
CA TYR A 18 -0.07 -1.34 15.77
C TYR A 18 -0.35 -2.77 15.31
N THR A 19 -0.39 -2.99 13.99
CA THR A 19 -0.57 -4.33 13.39
C THR A 19 0.51 -5.29 13.88
N LYS A 20 1.78 -4.87 13.85
CA LYS A 20 2.88 -5.70 14.34
C LYS A 20 2.78 -6.00 15.84
N ARG A 21 2.35 -5.03 16.65
CA ARG A 21 2.29 -5.20 18.11
C ARG A 21 1.10 -6.04 18.57
N HIS A 22 -0.06 -5.89 17.93
CA HIS A 22 -1.33 -6.40 18.46
C HIS A 22 -2.01 -7.43 17.55
N LEU A 23 -1.68 -7.48 16.26
CA LEU A 23 -2.36 -8.34 15.28
C LEU A 23 -1.43 -9.42 14.70
N THR A 24 -0.22 -9.59 15.27
CA THR A 24 0.67 -10.70 14.89
C THR A 24 0.04 -12.03 15.27
N GLY A 25 -0.09 -12.94 14.30
CA GLY A 25 -0.72 -14.26 14.48
C GLY A 25 -2.21 -14.31 14.15
N VAL A 26 -2.84 -13.16 13.90
CA VAL A 26 -4.21 -13.11 13.35
C VAL A 26 -4.16 -13.40 11.85
N ASP A 27 -5.18 -14.08 11.33
CA ASP A 27 -5.33 -14.33 9.89
C ASP A 27 -5.25 -12.99 9.11
N PRO A 28 -4.31 -12.84 8.16
CA PRO A 28 -4.19 -11.64 7.34
C PRO A 28 -5.47 -11.24 6.61
N LEU A 29 -6.32 -12.21 6.22
CA LEU A 29 -7.60 -11.94 5.59
C LEU A 29 -8.59 -11.32 6.59
N ALA A 30 -8.57 -11.76 7.84
CA ALA A 30 -9.39 -11.19 8.90
C ALA A 30 -8.96 -9.75 9.21
N VAL A 31 -7.65 -9.47 9.25
CA VAL A 31 -7.13 -8.10 9.42
C VAL A 31 -7.53 -7.21 8.24
N ALA A 32 -7.42 -7.70 7.01
CA ALA A 32 -7.86 -6.98 5.81
C ALA A 32 -9.37 -6.68 5.84
N ALA A 33 -10.21 -7.67 6.11
CA ALA A 33 -11.66 -7.49 6.19
C ALA A 33 -12.06 -6.52 7.32
N GLY A 34 -11.42 -6.65 8.49
CA GLY A 34 -11.65 -5.77 9.64
C GLY A 34 -11.26 -4.33 9.36
N THR A 35 -10.09 -4.10 8.73
CA THR A 35 -9.65 -2.75 8.36
C THR A 35 -10.55 -2.11 7.30
N MET A 36 -11.02 -2.87 6.29
CA MET A 36 -11.94 -2.34 5.29
C MET A 36 -13.31 -2.02 5.90
N THR A 37 -13.83 -2.90 6.75
CA THR A 37 -15.10 -2.67 7.46
C THR A 37 -14.99 -1.44 8.37
N GLY A 38 -13.91 -1.33 9.13
CA GLY A 38 -13.63 -0.17 9.98
C GLY A 38 -13.52 1.12 9.17
N ALA A 39 -12.82 1.09 8.02
CA ALA A 39 -12.74 2.24 7.12
C ALA A 39 -14.12 2.63 6.58
N THR A 40 -14.96 1.67 6.18
CA THR A 40 -16.34 1.94 5.76
C THR A 40 -17.14 2.61 6.87
N VAL A 41 -17.12 2.07 8.09
CA VAL A 41 -17.86 2.65 9.23
C VAL A 41 -17.39 4.08 9.53
N VAL A 42 -16.08 4.31 9.53
CA VAL A 42 -15.50 5.64 9.79
C VAL A 42 -15.88 6.63 8.69
N LEU A 43 -15.86 6.21 7.42
CA LEU A 43 -16.13 7.09 6.27
C LEU A 43 -17.62 7.28 5.98
N LEU A 44 -18.49 6.35 6.38
CA LEU A 44 -19.93 6.40 6.12
C LEU A 44 -20.62 7.71 6.57
N PRO A 45 -20.45 8.21 7.81
CA PRO A 45 -21.09 9.46 8.20
C PRO A 45 -20.62 10.65 7.36
N PHE A 46 -19.34 10.69 6.98
CA PHE A 46 -18.80 11.72 6.11
C PHE A 46 -19.35 11.63 4.68
N ALA A 47 -19.50 10.42 4.16
CA ALA A 47 -20.10 10.19 2.84
C ALA A 47 -21.56 10.64 2.79
N VAL A 48 -22.32 10.41 3.87
CA VAL A 48 -23.71 10.89 4.00
C VAL A 48 -23.75 12.42 4.17
N PHE A 49 -22.87 12.98 4.99
CA PHE A 49 -22.83 14.41 5.26
C PHE A 49 -22.46 15.23 4.01
N TRP A 50 -21.55 14.72 3.17
CA TRP A 50 -21.14 15.34 1.91
C TRP A 50 -21.80 14.68 0.69
N TRP A 51 -23.01 14.14 0.86
CA TRP A 51 -23.73 13.51 -0.23
C TRP A 51 -24.03 14.53 -1.36
N PRO A 52 -23.74 14.20 -2.63
CA PRO A 52 -23.96 15.13 -3.74
C PRO A 52 -25.45 15.42 -3.93
N ALA A 53 -25.77 16.69 -4.19
CA ALA A 53 -27.14 17.11 -4.50
C ALA A 53 -27.60 16.63 -5.88
N ALA A 54 -26.66 16.40 -6.81
CA ALA A 54 -26.94 15.85 -8.13
C ALA A 54 -26.95 14.31 -8.08
N PRO A 55 -27.75 13.65 -8.94
CA PRO A 55 -27.76 12.20 -9.04
C PRO A 55 -26.38 11.68 -9.49
N ILE A 56 -25.89 10.66 -8.79
CA ILE A 56 -24.62 10.00 -9.11
C ILE A 56 -24.81 9.16 -10.39
N SER A 57 -23.92 9.32 -11.37
CA SER A 57 -24.00 8.60 -12.63
C SER A 57 -23.77 7.09 -12.45
N THR A 58 -24.36 6.28 -13.33
CA THR A 58 -24.13 4.83 -13.37
C THR A 58 -22.65 4.49 -13.60
N GLN A 59 -21.94 5.35 -14.35
CA GLN A 59 -20.50 5.22 -14.57
C GLN A 59 -19.71 5.41 -13.27
N ALA A 60 -20.03 6.42 -12.45
CA ALA A 60 -19.34 6.64 -11.17
C ALA A 60 -19.53 5.46 -10.21
N TRP A 61 -20.75 4.91 -10.12
CA TRP A 61 -21.01 3.68 -9.38
C TRP A 61 -20.21 2.50 -9.92
N GLY A 62 -20.20 2.31 -11.23
CA GLY A 62 -19.40 1.28 -11.89
C GLY A 62 -17.91 1.40 -11.59
N SER A 63 -17.36 2.62 -11.60
CA SER A 63 -15.95 2.87 -11.28
C SER A 63 -15.61 2.53 -9.82
N VAL A 64 -16.47 2.89 -8.86
CA VAL A 64 -16.25 2.58 -7.44
C VAL A 64 -16.34 1.07 -7.19
N ILE A 65 -17.32 0.39 -7.81
CA ILE A 65 -17.46 -1.07 -7.72
C ILE A 65 -16.24 -1.77 -8.34
N ALA A 66 -15.80 -1.33 -9.51
CA ALA A 66 -14.61 -1.88 -10.16
C ALA A 66 -13.36 -1.69 -9.30
N LEU A 67 -13.17 -0.52 -8.69
CA LEU A 67 -12.06 -0.23 -7.79
C LEU A 67 -12.09 -1.14 -6.54
N GLY A 68 -13.26 -1.31 -5.93
CA GLY A 68 -13.40 -2.16 -4.74
C GLY A 68 -13.20 -3.65 -5.05
N VAL A 69 -13.88 -4.17 -6.08
CA VAL A 69 -13.85 -5.60 -6.41
C VAL A 69 -12.56 -5.98 -7.12
N ALA A 70 -12.22 -5.32 -8.22
CA ALA A 70 -11.09 -5.71 -9.05
C ALA A 70 -9.75 -5.27 -8.44
N CYS A 71 -9.63 -3.99 -8.08
CA CYS A 71 -8.33 -3.46 -7.61
C CYS A 71 -8.02 -3.83 -6.16
N THR A 72 -9.03 -4.12 -5.32
CA THR A 72 -8.81 -4.47 -3.90
C THR A 72 -9.13 -5.93 -3.64
N GLY A 73 -10.37 -6.38 -3.87
CA GLY A 73 -10.80 -7.75 -3.57
C GLY A 73 -9.98 -8.83 -4.29
N ILE A 74 -9.97 -8.80 -5.63
CA ILE A 74 -9.20 -9.76 -6.45
C ILE A 74 -7.70 -9.63 -6.17
N ALA A 75 -7.19 -8.40 -6.05
CA ALA A 75 -5.78 -8.16 -5.75
C ALA A 75 -5.35 -8.79 -4.41
N TYR A 76 -6.18 -8.72 -3.37
CA TYR A 76 -5.90 -9.38 -2.08
C TYR A 76 -5.89 -10.89 -2.20
N MET A 77 -6.81 -11.49 -2.95
CA MET A 77 -6.79 -12.94 -3.21
C MET A 77 -5.48 -13.35 -3.91
N LEU A 78 -5.06 -12.60 -4.93
CA LEU A 78 -3.79 -12.84 -5.63
C LEU A 78 -2.59 -12.65 -4.69
N PHE A 79 -2.60 -11.60 -3.87
CA PHE A 79 -1.56 -11.31 -2.91
C PHE A 79 -1.38 -12.43 -1.88
N PHE A 80 -2.47 -12.95 -1.30
CA PHE A 80 -2.41 -14.08 -0.38
C PHE A 80 -1.96 -15.38 -1.07
N ARG A 81 -2.41 -15.63 -2.31
CA ARG A 81 -1.89 -16.76 -3.11
C ARG A 81 -0.39 -16.63 -3.39
N LEU A 82 0.10 -15.41 -3.68
CA LEU A 82 1.52 -15.12 -3.87
C LEU A 82 2.33 -15.37 -2.60
N ILE A 83 1.81 -14.97 -1.44
CA ILE A 83 2.43 -15.27 -0.14
C ILE A 83 2.56 -16.77 0.05
N ALA A 84 1.50 -17.53 -0.21
CA ALA A 84 1.48 -18.98 -0.03
C ALA A 84 2.44 -19.71 -0.98
N THR A 85 2.65 -19.20 -2.20
CA THR A 85 3.46 -19.86 -3.24
C THR A 85 4.93 -19.40 -3.26
N THR A 86 5.21 -18.13 -2.99
CA THR A 86 6.56 -17.54 -3.14
C THR A 86 7.18 -17.08 -1.82
N GLY A 87 6.38 -17.00 -0.76
CA GLY A 87 6.76 -16.53 0.56
C GLY A 87 6.57 -15.00 0.76
N PRO A 88 6.35 -14.53 2.00
CA PRO A 88 6.08 -13.12 2.31
C PRO A 88 7.18 -12.15 1.84
N ALA A 89 8.44 -12.55 2.01
CA ALA A 89 9.59 -11.69 1.69
C ALA A 89 9.72 -11.39 0.19
N ARG A 90 9.40 -12.35 -0.69
CA ARG A 90 9.40 -12.12 -2.14
C ARG A 90 8.15 -11.38 -2.58
N THR A 91 7.00 -11.69 -1.98
CA THR A 91 5.73 -11.04 -2.33
C THR A 91 5.75 -9.54 -2.06
N ILE A 92 6.39 -9.09 -0.96
CA ILE A 92 6.45 -7.65 -0.63
C ILE A 92 7.24 -6.83 -1.65
N SER A 93 8.09 -7.45 -2.48
CA SER A 93 8.84 -6.74 -3.53
C SER A 93 7.94 -6.05 -4.56
N VAL A 94 6.72 -6.56 -4.76
CA VAL A 94 5.70 -5.94 -5.63
C VAL A 94 5.32 -4.54 -5.13
N THR A 95 5.42 -4.28 -3.83
CA THR A 95 5.13 -2.96 -3.27
C THR A 95 6.22 -1.94 -3.60
N PHE A 96 7.45 -2.38 -3.87
CA PHE A 96 8.56 -1.46 -4.15
C PHE A 96 8.47 -0.89 -5.55
N ILE A 97 7.84 -1.61 -6.49
CA ILE A 97 7.68 -1.16 -7.87
C ILE A 97 6.44 -0.28 -8.09
N ILE A 98 5.68 0.04 -7.03
CA ILE A 98 4.50 0.93 -7.09
C ILE A 98 4.81 2.27 -7.82
N PRO A 99 5.92 2.98 -7.56
CA PRO A 99 6.22 4.25 -8.25
C PRO A 99 6.35 4.10 -9.77
N ILE A 100 6.85 2.97 -10.25
CA ILE A 100 6.99 2.67 -11.68
C ILE A 100 5.61 2.57 -12.31
N PHE A 101 4.72 1.80 -11.68
CA PHE A 101 3.33 1.65 -12.12
C PHE A 101 2.58 2.99 -12.07
N GLY A 102 2.84 3.83 -11.06
CA GLY A 102 2.26 5.16 -10.97
C GLY A 102 2.60 6.04 -12.19
N ILE A 103 3.88 6.11 -12.57
CA ILE A 103 4.31 6.85 -13.76
C ILE A 103 3.72 6.22 -15.04
N LEU A 104 3.76 4.90 -15.15
CA LEU A 104 3.30 4.19 -16.33
C LEU A 104 1.79 4.37 -16.56
N TRP A 105 0.97 4.31 -15.52
CA TRP A 105 -0.48 4.50 -15.63
C TRP A 105 -0.82 5.98 -15.86
N GLY A 106 -0.10 6.92 -15.24
CA GLY A 106 -0.24 8.35 -15.51
C GLY A 106 0.05 8.70 -16.97
N ALA A 107 1.11 8.10 -17.53
CA ALA A 107 1.44 8.28 -18.95
C ALA A 107 0.40 7.65 -19.89
N LEU A 108 -0.05 6.42 -19.60
CA LEU A 108 -0.95 5.66 -20.48
C LEU A 108 -2.41 6.15 -20.44
N PHE A 109 -2.94 6.41 -19.24
CA PHE A 109 -4.37 6.70 -19.05
C PHE A 109 -4.66 8.18 -18.87
N LEU A 110 -3.75 8.94 -18.25
CA LEU A 110 -3.93 10.37 -18.00
C LEU A 110 -3.19 11.25 -19.03
N SER A 111 -2.46 10.64 -19.98
CA SER A 111 -1.64 11.34 -20.98
C SER A 111 -0.61 12.30 -20.37
N GLU A 112 -0.11 11.98 -19.17
CA GLU A 112 0.87 12.82 -18.49
C GLU A 112 2.25 12.73 -19.16
N HIS A 113 2.92 13.87 -19.31
CA HIS A 113 4.26 13.91 -19.88
C HIS A 113 5.30 13.43 -18.87
N VAL A 114 5.96 12.31 -19.16
CA VAL A 114 6.99 11.74 -18.28
C VAL A 114 8.26 12.59 -18.33
N SER A 115 8.42 13.45 -17.33
CA SER A 115 9.60 14.31 -17.24
C SER A 115 10.83 13.55 -16.72
N PRO A 116 12.06 14.00 -17.08
CA PRO A 116 13.29 13.48 -16.48
C PRO A 116 13.32 13.62 -14.94
N GLY A 117 12.61 14.61 -14.39
CA GLY A 117 12.46 14.79 -12.94
C GLY A 117 11.70 13.65 -12.28
N MET A 118 10.62 13.17 -12.90
CA MET A 118 9.82 12.02 -12.41
C MET A 118 10.66 10.74 -12.39
N ILE A 119 11.47 10.54 -13.43
CA ILE A 119 12.37 9.38 -13.52
C ILE A 119 13.41 9.42 -12.38
N LYS A 120 14.04 10.58 -12.14
CA LYS A 120 14.99 10.76 -11.03
C LYS A 120 14.34 10.52 -9.67
N ALA A 121 13.15 11.08 -9.44
CA ALA A 121 12.42 10.87 -8.19
C ALA A 121 12.04 9.39 -7.98
N CYS A 122 11.56 8.72 -9.03
CA CYS A 122 11.26 7.29 -9.01
C CYS A 122 12.49 6.47 -8.64
N ALA A 123 13.63 6.71 -9.31
CA ALA A 123 14.89 6.04 -9.01
C ALA A 123 15.31 6.22 -7.54
N THR A 124 15.23 7.45 -7.02
CA THR A 124 15.55 7.74 -5.62
C THR A 124 14.65 6.97 -4.64
N ILE A 125 13.33 6.90 -4.92
CA ILE A 125 12.38 6.15 -4.08
C ILE A 125 12.71 4.65 -4.11
N LEU A 126 13.00 4.09 -5.29
CA LEU A 126 13.34 2.67 -5.44
C LEU A 126 14.61 2.31 -4.68
N VAL A 127 15.67 3.11 -4.84
CA VAL A 127 16.96 2.91 -4.14
C VAL A 127 16.76 3.03 -2.63
N GLY A 128 16.09 4.09 -2.15
CA GLY A 128 15.84 4.29 -0.72
C GLY A 128 15.04 3.14 -0.10
N THR A 129 14.02 2.67 -0.79
CA THR A 129 13.18 1.56 -0.31
C THR A 129 13.95 0.24 -0.29
N ALA A 130 14.77 -0.02 -1.32
CA ALA A 130 15.58 -1.23 -1.41
C ALA A 130 16.68 -1.28 -0.33
N LEU A 131 17.25 -0.12 0.04
CA LEU A 131 18.17 0.01 1.18
C LEU A 131 17.45 -0.20 2.52
N ALA A 132 16.30 0.45 2.73
CA ALA A 132 15.54 0.36 3.98
C ALA A 132 15.01 -1.06 4.27
N THR A 133 14.72 -1.83 3.21
CA THR A 133 14.16 -3.18 3.32
C THR A 133 15.23 -4.27 3.34
N GLY A 134 16.50 -3.92 3.16
CA GLY A 134 17.63 -4.87 3.23
C GLY A 134 17.69 -5.87 2.07
N VAL A 135 16.94 -5.63 0.99
CA VAL A 135 16.96 -6.47 -0.22
C VAL A 135 18.30 -6.34 -0.94
N ILE A 136 18.92 -5.16 -0.86
CA ILE A 136 20.29 -4.93 -1.32
C ILE A 136 21.26 -5.40 -0.22
N LYS A 137 21.80 -6.61 -0.36
CA LYS A 137 22.85 -7.19 0.52
C LYS A 137 24.24 -6.53 0.38
N TRP A 138 24.33 -5.37 -0.26
CA TRP A 138 25.58 -4.76 -0.72
C TRP A 138 26.47 -4.19 0.41
N LEU A 139 26.03 -4.21 1.67
CA LEU A 139 26.84 -3.83 2.82
C LEU A 139 27.34 -5.06 3.60
N PRO A 140 28.55 -5.58 3.30
CA PRO A 140 29.23 -6.52 4.18
C PRO A 140 29.60 -5.78 5.49
N GLY A 141 28.76 -5.91 6.52
CA GLY A 141 29.02 -5.30 7.83
C GLY A 141 27.79 -5.12 8.72
N MET A 142 26.59 -5.03 8.16
CA MET A 142 25.35 -4.92 8.94
C MET A 142 24.71 -6.29 9.16
N GLY A 143 25.50 -7.22 9.72
CA GLY A 143 24.94 -8.42 10.31
C GLY A 143 24.02 -8.00 11.46
N THR A 144 22.75 -8.35 11.38
CA THR A 144 21.80 -8.28 12.49
C THR A 144 22.36 -9.10 13.65
N ARG A 145 23.16 -8.47 14.51
CA ARG A 145 23.48 -8.98 15.84
C ARG A 145 22.20 -8.91 16.67
N ARG A 146 21.32 -9.89 16.49
CA ARG A 146 20.41 -10.32 17.55
C ARG A 146 20.87 -11.69 18.03
N ARG A 147 21.95 -11.68 18.83
CA ARG A 147 22.05 -12.64 19.93
C ARG A 147 20.99 -12.21 20.94
N VAL A 148 19.88 -12.92 20.98
CA VAL A 148 19.11 -13.03 22.23
C VAL A 148 19.49 -14.38 22.80
N SER A 149 20.39 -14.35 23.77
CA SER A 149 20.73 -15.46 24.65
C SER A 149 20.93 -14.89 26.06
N ALA A 150 20.43 -15.64 27.04
CA ALA A 150 20.38 -15.41 28.50
C ALA A 150 19.23 -14.49 28.96
N LYS A 151 18.30 -14.90 29.82
CA LYS A 151 18.19 -16.06 30.72
C LYS A 151 16.77 -16.62 30.69
#